data_AF-A0A163YW80-F1
#
_entry.id   AF-A0A163YW80-F1
#
_cell.length_a   1.000
_cell.length_b   1.000
_cell.length_c   1.000
_cell.angle_alpha   90.00
_cell.angle_beta   90.00
_cell.angle_gamma   90.00
#
_symmetry.space_group_name_H-M   'P 1'
#
loop_
_entity.id
_entity.type
_entity.pdbx_description
1 polymer ?
#
loop_
_entity_poly.entity_id
_entity_poly.type
_entity_poly.pdbx_seq_one_letter_code
_entity_poly.pdbx_strand_id
1 'polypeptide(L)' 'MNPSGWVSGEESLWRLTMSMKQLETFLARANGNDNIRREVEQCAGDTTCVAKVGMRHGHKFSAANFSRWQREHQ' A
#
# COMPACT_ATOMS: atom_id res chain seq x y z
N MET A 1 -2.75 5.52 42.60
CA MET A 1 -1.96 6.34 41.66
C MET A 1 -1.06 5.39 40.89
N ASN A 2 -1.42 5.03 39.65
CA ASN A 2 -0.60 4.19 38.79
C ASN A 2 0.01 5.05 37.68
N PRO A 3 1.27 4.82 37.29
CA PRO A 3 2.02 5.74 36.45
C PRO A 3 1.70 5.50 34.96
N SER A 4 1.31 6.56 34.28
CA SER A 4 1.22 6.63 32.82
C SER A 4 2.62 6.57 32.21
N GLY A 5 3.17 5.35 32.08
CA GLY A 5 4.13 5.04 31.03
C GLY A 5 3.38 4.59 29.78
N TRP A 6 4.07 4.41 28.66
CA TRP A 6 3.54 4.02 27.33
C TRP A 6 3.12 5.19 26.44
N VAL A 7 4.11 6.02 26.09
CA VAL A 7 4.06 6.87 24.89
C VAL A 7 4.59 6.08 23.69
N SER A 8 3.76 6.01 22.65
CA SER A 8 4.09 5.87 21.22
C SER A 8 4.85 4.61 20.75
N GLY A 9 4.18 3.46 20.81
CA GLY A 9 4.45 2.31 19.91
C GLY A 9 3.35 2.07 18.87
N GLU A 10 2.12 2.53 19.12
CA GLU A 10 0.94 2.18 18.32
C GLU A 10 0.73 3.08 17.09
N GLU A 11 1.15 4.35 17.13
CA GLU A 11 0.93 5.29 16.01
C GLU A 11 1.61 4.86 14.70
N SER A 12 2.72 4.13 14.79
CA SER A 12 3.46 3.59 13.63
C SER A 12 2.74 2.39 13.01
N LEU A 13 2.12 1.54 13.83
CA LEU A 13 1.37 0.36 13.37
C LEU A 13 0.07 0.77 12.65
N TRP A 14 -0.62 1.81 13.12
CA TRP A 14 -1.81 2.36 12.44
C TRP A 14 -1.46 3.03 11.10
N ARG A 15 -0.33 3.73 11.00
CA ARG A 15 0.13 4.31 9.72
C ARG A 15 0.50 3.23 8.69
N LEU A 16 1.14 2.16 9.14
CA LEU A 16 1.48 1.02 8.28
C LEU A 16 0.22 0.28 7.81
N THR A 17 -0.74 0.03 8.70
CA THR A 17 -2.02 -0.64 8.34
C THR A 17 -2.90 0.21 7.43
N MET A 18 -2.96 1.53 7.60
CA MET A 18 -3.64 2.42 6.66
C MET A 18 -3.02 2.35 5.26
N SER A 19 -1.69 2.37 5.18
CA SER A 19 -1.00 2.30 3.89
C SER A 19 -1.16 0.94 3.20
N MET A 20 -1.32 -0.14 3.97
CA MET A 20 -1.60 -1.48 3.45
C MET A 20 -3.01 -1.61 2.89
N LYS A 21 -4.03 -1.13 3.62
CA LYS A 21 -5.43 -1.10 3.14
C LYS A 21 -5.58 -0.26 1.87
N GLN A 22 -4.84 0.83 1.76
CA GLN A 22 -4.81 1.67 0.55
C GLN A 22 -4.28 0.90 -0.65
N LEU A 23 -3.25 0.06 -0.46
CA LEU A 23 -2.75 -0.83 -1.50
C LEU A 23 -3.80 -1.89 -1.87
N GLU A 24 -4.36 -2.59 -0.90
CA GLU A 24 -5.37 -3.64 -1.17
C GLU A 24 -6.57 -3.07 -1.94
N THR A 25 -7.05 -1.90 -1.53
CA THR A 25 -8.12 -1.19 -2.24
C THR A 25 -7.71 -0.83 -3.66
N PHE A 26 -6.48 -0.35 -3.85
CA PHE A 26 -5.94 -0.05 -5.17
C PHE A 26 -5.86 -1.29 -6.05
N LEU A 27 -5.37 -2.42 -5.54
CA LEU A 27 -5.23 -3.67 -6.28
C LEU A 27 -6.59 -4.31 -6.59
N ALA A 28 -7.53 -4.28 -5.65
CA ALA A 28 -8.92 -4.68 -5.89
C ALA A 28 -9.54 -3.82 -7.01
N ARG A 29 -9.27 -2.52 -7.01
CA ARG A 29 -9.73 -1.61 -8.06
C ARG A 29 -9.01 -1.85 -9.39
N ALA A 30 -7.72 -2.17 -9.37
CA ALA A 30 -6.95 -2.53 -10.55
C ALA A 30 -7.47 -3.81 -11.19
N ASN A 31 -7.87 -4.80 -10.38
CA ASN A 31 -8.47 -6.04 -10.87
C ASN A 31 -9.81 -5.81 -11.58
N GLY A 32 -10.61 -4.83 -11.13
CA GLY A 32 -11.89 -4.45 -11.76
C GLY A 32 -11.79 -3.34 -12.81
N ASN A 33 -10.61 -2.79 -13.08
CA ASN A 33 -10.42 -1.65 -13.99
C ASN A 33 -9.20 -1.86 -14.88
N ASP A 34 -9.47 -2.18 -16.15
CA ASP A 34 -8.46 -2.43 -17.19
C ASP A 34 -7.46 -1.28 -17.39
N ASN A 35 -7.87 -0.03 -17.16
CA ASN A 35 -6.98 1.11 -17.31
C ASN A 35 -5.88 1.11 -16.24
N ILE A 36 -6.29 0.90 -14.97
CA ILE A 36 -5.35 0.82 -13.85
C ILE A 36 -4.48 -0.43 -14.01
N ARG A 37 -5.07 -1.56 -14.41
CA ARG A 37 -4.33 -2.80 -14.68
C ARG A 37 -3.24 -2.59 -15.72
N ARG A 38 -3.54 -1.95 -16.85
CA ARG A 38 -2.54 -1.64 -17.89
C ARG A 38 -1.43 -0.74 -17.37
N GLU A 39 -1.73 0.27 -16.56
CA GLU A 39 -0.70 1.12 -15.95
C GLU A 39 0.22 0.33 -15.00
N VAL A 40 -0.33 -0.61 -14.22
CA VAL A 40 0.44 -1.50 -13.34
C VAL A 40 1.27 -2.51 -14.16
N GLU A 41 0.71 -3.07 -15.23
CA GLU A 41 1.41 -3.96 -16.16
C GLU A 41 2.58 -3.26 -16.88
N GLN A 42 2.39 -1.98 -17.26
CA GLN A 42 3.45 -1.14 -17.83
C GLN A 42 4.63 -0.93 -16.88
N CYS A 43 4.41 -1.06 -15.57
CA CYS A 43 5.48 -0.99 -14.59
C CYS A 43 6.39 -2.23 -14.60
N ALA A 44 6.04 -3.32 -15.29
CA ALA A 44 6.85 -4.54 -15.41
C ALA A 44 7.37 -5.09 -14.06
N GLY A 45 6.60 -4.93 -12.99
CA GLY A 45 6.97 -5.37 -11.63
C GLY A 45 7.81 -4.37 -10.83
N ASP A 46 8.07 -3.16 -11.35
CA ASP A 46 8.71 -2.09 -10.58
C ASP A 46 7.75 -1.57 -9.49
N THR A 47 8.08 -1.88 -8.24
CA THR A 47 7.25 -1.57 -7.07
C THR A 47 7.13 -0.07 -6.79
N THR A 48 8.11 0.73 -7.23
CA THR A 48 8.07 2.19 -7.14
C THR A 48 7.15 2.78 -8.21
N CYS A 49 7.17 2.23 -9.43
CA CYS A 49 6.25 2.60 -10.48
C CYS A 49 4.80 2.30 -10.07
N VAL A 50 4.53 1.11 -9.53
CA VAL A 50 3.19 0.74 -9.04
C VAL A 50 2.71 1.67 -7.93
N ALA A 51 3.59 2.03 -6.98
CA ALA A 51 3.27 3.02 -5.95
C ALA A 51 2.92 4.40 -6.52
N LYS A 52 3.60 4.83 -7.58
CA LYS A 52 3.28 6.08 -8.29
C LYS A 52 1.95 6.00 -9.03
N VAL A 53 1.64 4.87 -9.67
CA VAL A 53 0.33 4.63 -10.31
C VAL A 53 -0.77 4.68 -9.27
N GLY A 54 -0.61 3.98 -8.14
CA GLY A 54 -1.50 4.06 -6.99
C GLY A 54 -1.76 5.50 -6.56
N MET A 55 -0.69 6.29 -6.43
CA MET A 55 -0.78 7.69 -6.04
C MET A 55 -1.56 8.55 -7.04
N ARG A 56 -1.39 8.31 -8.35
CA ARG A 56 -2.17 8.99 -9.41
C ARG A 56 -3.67 8.70 -9.30
N HIS A 57 -4.02 7.49 -8.88
CA HIS A 57 -5.41 7.06 -8.67
C HIS A 57 -5.96 7.41 -7.28
N GLY A 58 -5.23 8.19 -6.48
CA GLY A 58 -5.64 8.65 -5.14
C GLY A 58 -5.28 7.71 -3.99
N HIS A 59 -4.53 6.64 -4.25
CA HIS A 59 -4.11 5.66 -3.25
C HIS A 59 -2.67 5.90 -2.81
N LYS A 60 -2.44 6.13 -1.52
CA LYS A 60 -1.10 6.40 -0.99
C LYS A 60 -0.52 5.16 -0.31
N PHE A 61 0.33 4.44 -1.02
CA PHE A 61 1.13 3.36 -0.46
C PHE A 61 2.60 3.46 -0.88
N SER A 62 3.49 2.92 -0.05
CA SER A 62 4.92 2.86 -0.34
C SER A 62 5.26 1.64 -1.18
N ALA A 63 6.35 1.72 -1.95
CA ALA A 63 6.90 0.58 -2.69
C ALA A 63 7.17 -0.62 -1.77
N ALA A 64 7.58 -0.37 -0.51
CA ALA A 64 7.80 -1.42 0.48
C ALA A 64 6.52 -2.21 0.83
N ASN A 65 5.36 -1.56 0.88
CA ASN A 65 4.08 -2.24 1.09
C ASN A 65 3.72 -3.11 -0.11
N PHE A 66 3.94 -2.61 -1.33
CA PHE A 66 3.71 -3.41 -2.53
C PHE A 66 4.67 -4.60 -2.62
N SER A 67 5.97 -4.40 -2.37
CA SER A 67 6.94 -5.50 -2.29
C SER A 67 6.55 -6.53 -1.23
N ARG A 68 6.00 -6.09 -0.09
CA ARG A 68 5.50 -6.99 0.94
C ARG A 68 4.29 -7.78 0.46
N TRP A 69 3.28 -7.11 -0.08
CA TRP A 69 2.09 -7.74 -0.65
C TRP A 69 2.44 -8.74 -1.73
N GLN A 70 3.35 -8.37 -2.64
CA GLN A 70 3.79 -9.23 -3.72
C GLN A 70 4.43 -10.52 -3.16
N ARG A 71 5.23 -10.44 -2.10
CA ARG A 71 5.78 -11.65 -1.44
C ARG A 71 4.72 -12.52 -0.73
N GLU A 72 3.64 -11.91 -0.25
CA GLU A 72 2.55 -12.62 0.44
C GLU A 72 1.56 -13.26 -0.56
N HIS A 73 1.49 -12.76 -1.80
CA HIS A 73 0.52 -13.15 -2.83
C HIS A 73 1.15 -13.72 -4.13
N GLN A 74 2.47 -13.93 -4.17
CA GLN A 74 3.22 -14.57 -5.26
C GLN A 74 3.49 -16.04 -4.92
#